data_AF-A0A442HCM4-F1
#
_entry.id   AF-A0A442HCM4-F1
#
_cell.length_a   1.000
_cell.length_b   1.000
_cell.length_c   1.000
_cell.angle_alpha   90.00
_cell.angle_beta   90.00
_cell.angle_gamma   90.00
#
_symmetry.space_group_name_H-M   'P 1'
#
loop_
_entity.id
_entity.type
_entity.pdbx_description
1 polymer ?
#
loop_
_entity_poly.entity_id
_entity_poly.type
_entity_poly.pdbx_seq_one_letter_code
_entity_poly.pdbx_strand_id
1 'polypeptide(L)' 'NGRAKTGRAWVYVRDDRPFQGTAPLATAFFHSPDRKAERPREHLKTFTGFLQADAYAGFEELYDPQRTNPG' A
#
# COMPACT_ATOMS: atom_id res chain seq x y z
N ASN A 1 20.46 5.58 -26.99
CA ASN A 1 21.23 4.85 -25.96
C ASN A 1 20.29 4.06 -25.06
N GLY A 2 20.08 2.77 -25.35
CA GLY A 2 19.21 1.90 -24.55
C GLY A 2 19.92 1.45 -23.27
N ARG A 3 19.48 1.94 -22.12
CA ARG A 3 19.99 1.50 -20.80
C ARG A 3 18.82 1.04 -19.95
N ALA A 4 18.96 -0.12 -19.33
CA ALA A 4 18.00 -0.60 -18.34
C ALA A 4 17.88 0.44 -17.21
N LYS A 5 16.64 0.76 -16.83
CA LYS A 5 16.35 1.66 -15.71
C LYS A 5 15.92 0.82 -14.52
N THR A 6 16.42 1.17 -13.33
CA THR A 6 15.91 0.62 -12.08
C THR A 6 14.48 1.11 -11.88
N GLY A 7 13.59 0.20 -11.50
CA GLY A 7 12.23 0.51 -11.08
C GLY A 7 11.89 -0.22 -9.78
N ARG A 8 10.69 0.06 -9.29
CA ARG A 8 10.07 -0.59 -8.14
C ARG A 8 8.68 -1.06 -8.52
N ALA A 9 8.36 -2.27 -8.08
CA ALA A 9 7.00 -2.80 -8.09
C ALA A 9 6.46 -2.70 -6.66
N TRP A 10 5.22 -2.26 -6.54
CA TRP A 10 4.47 -2.25 -5.29
C TRP A 10 3.33 -3.23 -5.43
N VAL A 11 3.13 -4.05 -4.41
CA VAL A 11 2.08 -5.06 -4.38
C VAL A 11 1.31 -4.88 -3.08
N TYR A 12 0.01 -4.64 -3.20
CA TYR A 12 -0.91 -4.59 -2.06
C TYR A 12 -1.90 -5.73 -2.18
N VAL A 13 -2.14 -6.41 -1.07
CA VAL A 13 -3.12 -7.50 -0.99
C VAL A 13 -4.19 -7.11 0.02
N ARG A 14 -5.45 -7.33 -0.34
CA ARG A 14 -6.59 -7.26 0.57
C ARG A 14 -7.15 -8.66 0.78
N ASP A 15 -7.17 -9.10 2.04
CA ASP A 15 -7.86 -10.30 2.50
C ASP A 15 -8.58 -9.99 3.81
N ASP A 16 -9.88 -9.71 3.70
CA ASP A 16 -10.71 -9.35 4.86
C ASP A 16 -11.34 -10.58 5.54
N ARG A 17 -11.16 -11.79 4.99
CA ARG A 17 -11.76 -13.03 5.53
C ARG A 17 -11.40 -13.33 6.98
N PRO A 18 -10.16 -13.08 7.47
CA PRO A 18 -9.84 -13.27 8.88
C PRO A 18 -10.69 -12.42 9.84
N PHE A 19 -11.34 -11.37 9.34
CA PHE A 19 -12.18 -10.44 10.09
C PHE A 19 -13.66 -10.52 9.68
N GLN A 20 -14.09 -11.64 9.09
CA GLN A 20 -15.46 -11.85 8.59
C GLN A 20 -15.91 -10.83 7.52
N GLY A 21 -14.95 -10.18 6.84
CA GLY A 21 -15.25 -9.28 5.74
C GLY A 21 -15.80 -10.02 4.52
N THR A 22 -16.75 -9.38 3.83
CA THR A 22 -17.40 -9.92 2.62
C THR A 22 -16.74 -9.45 1.33
N ALA A 23 -15.76 -8.55 1.41
CA ALA A 23 -15.06 -8.04 0.25
C ALA A 23 -14.26 -9.16 -0.44
N PRO A 24 -14.26 -9.21 -1.79
CA PRO A 24 -13.48 -10.21 -2.50
C PRO A 24 -11.98 -10.00 -2.31
N LEU A 25 -11.21 -11.08 -2.41
CA LEU A 25 -9.75 -11.01 -2.41
C LEU A 25 -9.28 -10.17 -3.59
N ALA A 26 -8.31 -9.29 -3.35
CA ALA A 26 -7.78 -8.44 -4.40
C ALA A 26 -6.27 -8.22 -4.23
N THR A 27 -5.59 -8.11 -5.37
CA THR A 27 -4.19 -7.69 -5.43
C THR A 27 -4.08 -6.48 -6.35
N ALA A 28 -3.45 -5.41 -5.87
CA ALA A 28 -3.16 -4.22 -6.66
C ALA A 28 -1.66 -4.10 -6.93
N PHE A 29 -1.31 -3.81 -8.18
CA PHE A 29 0.07 -3.65 -8.63
C PHE A 29 0.31 -2.23 -9.10
N PHE A 30 1.38 -1.61 -8.61
CA PHE A 30 1.84 -0.30 -9.07
C PHE A 30 3.32 -0.36 -9.44
N HIS A 31 3.75 0.57 -10.28
CA HIS A 31 5.15 0.71 -10.67
C HIS A 31 5.61 2.16 -10.46
N SER A 32 6.87 2.33 -10.04
CA SER A 32 7.49 3.65 -9.93
C SER A 32 8.99 3.58 -10.26
N PRO A 33 9.62 4.68 -10.68
CA PRO A 33 11.06 4.73 -10.90
C PRO A 33 11.87 4.80 -9.59
N ASP A 34 11.22 5.05 -8.46
CA ASP A 34 11.83 5.26 -7.15
C ASP A 34 11.11 4.48 -6.04
N ARG A 35 11.72 4.43 -4.86
CA ARG A 35 11.14 3.87 -3.63
C ARG A 35 10.93 4.98 -2.62
N LYS A 36 10.17 6.03 -2.95
CA LYS A 36 9.91 7.12 -2.01
C LYS A 36 8.58 6.91 -1.25
N ALA A 37 8.44 7.55 -0.09
CA ALA A 37 7.28 7.45 0.78
C ALA A 37 5.99 8.01 0.15
N GLU A 38 6.09 8.95 -0.80
CA GLU A 38 4.91 9.50 -1.47
C GLU A 38 4.19 8.43 -2.30
N ARG A 39 4.89 7.38 -2.74
CA ARG A 39 4.31 6.30 -3.56
C ARG A 39 3.20 5.54 -2.81
N PRO A 40 3.47 4.89 -1.67
CA PRO A 40 2.39 4.24 -0.92
C PRO A 40 1.33 5.24 -0.43
N ARG A 41 1.70 6.48 -0.10
CA ARG A 41 0.73 7.52 0.30
C ARG A 41 -0.26 7.87 -0.80
N GLU A 42 0.20 7.95 -2.05
CA GLU A 42 -0.65 8.17 -3.22
C GLU A 42 -1.50 6.94 -3.55
N HIS A 43 -0.89 5.74 -3.57
CA HIS A 43 -1.59 4.50 -3.90
C HIS A 43 -2.71 4.18 -2.90
N LEU A 44 -2.48 4.43 -1.61
CA LEU A 44 -3.37 4.11 -0.51
C LEU A 44 -4.09 5.34 0.04
N LYS A 45 -4.16 6.44 -0.73
CA LYS A 45 -4.75 7.71 -0.29
C LYS A 45 -6.15 7.55 0.30
N THR A 46 -6.98 6.71 -0.33
CA THR A 46 -8.37 6.44 0.04
C THR A 46 -8.56 5.15 0.82
N PHE A 47 -7.48 4.41 1.09
CA PHE A 47 -7.57 3.20 1.90
C PHE A 47 -7.72 3.59 3.37
N THR A 48 -8.65 2.93 4.04
CA THR A 48 -8.89 3.01 5.49
C THR A 48 -9.01 1.60 6.03
N GLY A 49 -8.41 1.32 7.18
CA GLY A 49 -8.45 0.00 7.82
C GLY A 49 -7.07 -0.44 8.31
N PHE A 50 -6.97 -1.73 8.66
CA PHE A 50 -5.71 -2.30 9.12
C PHE A 50 -4.70 -2.45 7.98
N LEU A 51 -3.50 -1.88 8.17
CA LEU A 51 -2.40 -1.97 7.21
C LEU A 51 -1.21 -2.70 7.82
N GLN A 52 -0.75 -3.77 7.19
CA GLN A 52 0.48 -4.46 7.56
C GLN A 52 1.55 -4.21 6.49
N ALA A 53 2.76 -3.82 6.91
CA ALA A 53 3.87 -3.51 6.02
C ALA A 53 5.18 -4.15 6.53
N ASP A 54 6.19 -4.22 5.68
CA ASP A 54 7.51 -4.81 5.91
C ASP A 54 8.44 -3.95 6.80
N ALA A 55 7.87 -3.08 7.63
CA ALA A 55 8.57 -2.04 8.41
C ALA A 55 9.39 -1.04 7.57
N TYR A 56 9.12 -0.91 6.27
CA TYR A 56 9.66 0.19 5.48
C TYR A 56 9.08 1.53 5.95
N ALA A 57 9.96 2.45 6.37
CA ALA A 57 9.60 3.77 6.91
C ALA A 57 8.70 4.62 5.99
N GLY A 58 8.70 4.35 4.66
CA GLY A 58 7.81 5.06 3.74
C GLY A 58 6.32 4.81 3.93
N PHE A 59 5.92 3.91 4.83
CA PHE A 59 4.52 3.70 5.23
C PHE A 59 4.12 4.46 6.50
N GLU A 60 5.04 5.09 7.24
CA GLU A 60 4.77 5.66 8.58
C GLU A 60 3.56 6.61 8.61
N GLU A 61 3.44 7.54 7.65
CA GLU A 61 2.31 8.47 7.58
C GLU A 61 0.94 7.79 7.37
N LEU A 62 0.92 6.56 6.84
CA LEU A 62 -0.32 5.81 6.62
C LEU A 62 -0.88 5.22 7.92
N TYR A 63 -0.06 5.14 8.98
CA TYR A 63 -0.45 4.68 10.30
C TYR A 63 -1.02 5.77 11.20
N ASP A 64 -1.15 7.01 10.69
CA ASP A 64 -1.78 8.11 11.43
C ASP A 64 -3.20 7.71 11.86
N PRO A 65 -3.52 7.68 13.17
CA PRO A 65 -4.85 7.37 13.69
C PRO A 65 -5.97 8.24 13.13
N GLN A 66 -5.66 9.45 12.64
CA GLN A 66 -6.64 10.32 11.99
C GLN A 66 -7.10 9.81 10.62
N ARG A 67 -6.37 8.86 10.01
CA ARG A 67 -6.73 8.24 8.72
C ARG A 67 -7.57 6.98 8.90
N THR A 68 -7.59 6.38 10.09
CA THR A 68 -8.37 5.16 10.36
C THR A 68 -9.79 5.51 10.75
N ASN A 69 -10.76 5.16 9.91
CA ASN A 69 -12.09 4.84 10.42
C ASN A 69 -12.01 3.47 11.10
N PRO A 70 -12.61 3.28 12.28
CA PRO A 70 -12.78 1.94 12.83
C PRO A 70 -13.49 1.08 11.79
N GLY A 71 -12.90 -0.08 11.48
CA GLY A 71 -13.52 -1.10 10.65
C GLY A 71 -14.64 -1.83 11.37
#